data_AF-A0A2V6PK64-F1
#
_entry.id   AF-A0A2V6PK64-F1
#
_cell.length_a   1.000
_cell.length_b   1.000
_cell.length_c   1.000
_cell.angle_alpha   90.00
_cell.angle_beta   90.00
_cell.angle_gamma   90.00
#
_symmetry.space_group_name_H-M   'P 1'
#
loop_
_entity.id
_entity.type
_entity.pdbx_description
1 polymer ?
#
loop_
_entity_poly.entity_id
_entity_poly.type
_entity_poly.pdbx_seq_one_letter_code
_entity_poly.pdbx_strand_id
1 'polypeptide(L)'
;MKTKKARTKDLATDEAVEQMLWDCLAEIPFVEVLKVEQRAIADPARPEIVGRIRVRGQETTIVAEVKANGQPRPVREAIAKLQQYQQTDANAHGLVISSLPCPPGSAARTASDTWISPATAI
;
A
#
# COMPACT_ATOMS: atom_id res chain seq x y z
N MET A 1 14.44 -32.52 -19.49
CA MET A 1 14.40 -32.40 -18.02
C MET A 1 13.73 -31.07 -17.66
N LYS A 2 13.13 -31.02 -16.48
CA LYS A 2 11.99 -30.18 -16.05
C LYS A 2 12.17 -28.66 -16.24
N THR A 3 11.06 -28.03 -16.63
CA THR A 3 10.82 -26.59 -16.78
C THR A 3 11.01 -25.80 -15.47
N LYS A 4 11.51 -24.56 -15.58
CA LYS A 4 11.12 -23.48 -14.68
C LYS A 4 10.69 -22.27 -15.51
N LYS A 5 9.39 -22.20 -15.77
CA LYS A 5 8.67 -20.98 -16.16
C LYS A 5 8.20 -20.31 -14.86
N ALA A 6 8.50 -19.02 -14.70
CA ALA A 6 7.67 -18.00 -14.07
C ALA A 6 8.42 -16.66 -14.22
N ARG A 7 8.26 -15.91 -15.32
CA ARG A 7 7.11 -15.08 -15.74
C ARG A 7 7.07 -13.76 -14.96
N THR A 8 7.69 -12.75 -15.58
CA THR A 8 7.23 -11.36 -15.77
C THR A 8 6.09 -10.89 -14.87
N LYS A 9 6.34 -9.80 -14.15
CA LYS A 9 5.62 -8.52 -14.32
C LYS A 9 6.33 -7.49 -13.45
N ASP A 10 6.95 -6.51 -14.11
CA ASP A 10 6.99 -5.15 -13.57
C ASP A 10 5.53 -4.82 -13.29
N LEU A 11 5.14 -4.99 -12.03
CA LEU A 11 3.75 -4.82 -11.60
C LEU A 11 3.46 -3.34 -11.77
N ALA A 12 2.68 -3.02 -12.80
CA ALA A 12 1.75 -1.91 -12.71
C ALA A 12 1.12 -2.01 -11.31
N THR A 13 1.28 -0.95 -10.54
CA THR A 13 0.78 -0.81 -9.17
C THR A 13 -0.49 -1.62 -8.98
N ASP A 14 -0.48 -2.55 -8.04
CA ASP A 14 -1.62 -3.43 -7.80
C ASP A 14 -2.85 -2.56 -7.49
N GLU A 15 -3.84 -2.58 -8.38
CA GLU A 15 -5.07 -1.81 -8.26
C GLU A 15 -5.77 -2.09 -6.92
N ALA A 16 -5.57 -3.30 -6.36
CA ALA A 16 -6.07 -3.65 -5.03
C ALA A 16 -5.38 -2.88 -3.91
N VAL A 17 -4.07 -2.62 -4.02
CA VAL A 17 -3.30 -1.86 -3.02
C VAL A 17 -3.70 -0.39 -3.05
N GLU A 18 -3.89 0.17 -4.25
CA GLU A 18 -4.40 1.52 -4.42
C GLU A 18 -5.81 1.65 -3.82
N GLN A 19 -6.73 0.74 -4.18
CA GLN A 19 -8.10 0.77 -3.66
C GLN A 19 -8.11 0.65 -2.13
N MET A 20 -7.32 -0.26 -1.57
CA MET A 20 -7.16 -0.41 -0.12
C MET A 20 -6.66 0.87 0.53
N LEU A 21 -5.71 1.59 -0.08
CA LEU A 21 -5.24 2.89 0.43
C LEU A 21 -6.39 3.90 0.49
N TRP A 22 -7.18 4.01 -0.58
CA TRP A 22 -8.31 4.95 -0.63
C TRP A 22 -9.43 4.59 0.34
N ASP A 23 -9.75 3.30 0.47
CA ASP A 23 -10.73 2.82 1.44
C ASP A 23 -10.30 3.15 2.87
N CYS A 24 -9.03 2.90 3.21
CA CYS A 24 -8.48 3.26 4.53
C CYS A 24 -8.54 4.78 4.78
N LEU A 25 -8.26 5.60 3.78
CA LEU A 25 -8.29 7.06 3.93
C LEU A 25 -9.72 7.61 4.05
N ALA A 26 -10.69 6.97 3.38
CA ALA A 26 -12.10 7.35 3.44
C ALA A 26 -12.72 7.15 4.83
N GLU A 27 -12.18 6.24 5.65
CA GLU A 27 -12.62 6.05 7.03
C GLU A 27 -12.16 7.16 7.99
N ILE A 28 -11.22 8.02 7.56
CA ILE A 28 -10.65 9.06 8.42
C ILE A 28 -11.47 10.35 8.29
N PRO A 29 -12.16 10.81 9.36
CA PRO A 29 -13.19 11.85 9.26
C PRO A 29 -12.68 13.26 8.90
N PHE A 30 -11.37 13.50 8.96
CA PHE A 30 -10.75 14.78 8.62
C PHE A 30 -9.91 14.72 7.33
N VAL A 31 -10.04 13.63 6.59
CA VAL A 31 -9.38 13.42 5.29
C VAL A 31 -10.44 13.42 4.20
N GLU A 32 -10.26 14.25 3.18
CA GLU A 32 -11.07 14.24 1.96
C GLU A 32 -10.19 13.81 0.79
N VAL A 33 -10.63 12.79 0.03
CA VAL A 33 -9.92 12.39 -1.20
C VAL A 33 -10.38 13.31 -2.33
N LEU A 34 -9.47 14.11 -2.90
CA LEU A 34 -9.80 15.11 -3.91
C LEU A 34 -9.69 14.55 -5.32
N LYS A 35 -8.56 13.90 -5.64
CA LYS A 35 -8.28 13.43 -7.00
C LYS A 35 -7.13 12.42 -7.01
N VAL A 36 -7.33 11.29 -7.67
CA VAL A 36 -6.24 10.35 -8.00
C VAL A 36 -5.63 10.79 -9.33
N GLU A 37 -4.37 11.22 -9.32
CA GLU A 37 -3.75 11.84 -10.51
C GLU A 37 -3.04 10.83 -11.41
N GLN A 38 -2.56 9.70 -10.87
CA GLN A 38 -1.78 8.79 -11.69
C GLN A 38 -1.88 7.32 -11.26
N ARG A 39 -2.34 6.48 -12.21
CA ARG A 39 -2.12 5.04 -12.27
C ARG A 39 -0.97 4.80 -13.25
N ALA A 40 0.08 4.12 -12.81
CA ALA A 40 1.39 4.13 -13.45
C ALA A 40 1.38 3.87 -14.97
N ILE A 41 1.90 4.85 -15.73
CA ILE A 41 2.89 4.55 -16.77
C ILE A 41 4.20 4.34 -15.99
N ALA A 42 4.95 3.28 -16.28
CA ALA A 42 6.19 2.93 -15.61
C ALA A 42 7.29 3.98 -15.88
N ASP A 43 7.17 5.15 -15.28
CA ASP A 43 8.22 6.17 -15.21
C ASP A 43 9.02 5.90 -13.92
N PRO A 44 10.28 5.44 -14.02
CA PRO A 44 11.11 5.18 -12.84
C PRO A 44 11.37 6.44 -12.00
N ALA A 45 11.17 7.64 -12.55
CA ALA A 45 11.30 8.90 -11.82
C ALA A 45 10.04 9.27 -11.02
N ARG A 46 8.91 8.59 -11.23
CA ARG A 46 7.65 8.90 -10.56
C ARG A 46 7.27 7.84 -9.52
N PRO A 47 6.63 8.25 -8.41
CA PRO A 47 6.03 7.32 -7.47
C PRO A 47 4.95 6.45 -8.13
N GLU A 48 4.79 5.23 -7.60
CA GLU A 48 3.83 4.26 -8.12
C GLU A 48 2.36 4.68 -7.92
N ILE A 49 2.07 5.44 -6.86
CA ILE A 49 0.77 6.05 -6.60
C ILE A 49 0.98 7.54 -6.32
N VAL A 50 0.16 8.39 -6.96
CA VAL A 50 0.08 9.82 -6.68
C VAL A 50 -1.39 10.24 -6.60
N GLY A 51 -1.79 10.85 -5.49
CA GLY A 51 -3.13 11.39 -5.33
C GLY A 51 -3.16 12.61 -4.42
N ARG A 52 -4.13 13.48 -4.66
CA ARG A 52 -4.37 14.68 -3.85
C ARG A 52 -5.46 14.41 -2.84
N ILE A 53 -5.19 14.80 -1.61
CA ILE A 53 -6.14 14.75 -0.51
C ILE A 53 -6.19 16.11 0.18
N ARG A 54 -7.23 16.31 1.01
CA ARG A 54 -7.32 17.42 1.95
C ARG A 54 -7.29 16.87 3.36
N VAL A 55 -6.39 17.38 4.19
CA VAL A 55 -6.30 17.03 5.61
C VAL A 55 -6.61 18.28 6.41
N ARG A 56 -7.72 18.28 7.16
CA ARG A 56 -8.15 19.43 7.99
C ARG A 56 -8.17 20.76 7.21
N GLY A 57 -8.68 20.73 5.98
CA GLY A 57 -8.76 21.92 5.12
C GLY A 57 -7.50 22.22 4.30
N GLN A 58 -6.36 21.57 4.57
CA GLN A 58 -5.11 21.77 3.83
C GLN A 58 -4.95 20.73 2.74
N GLU A 59 -4.78 21.17 1.49
CA GLU A 59 -4.48 20.25 0.39
C GLU A 59 -3.06 19.72 0.52
N THR A 60 -2.87 18.42 0.31
CA THR A 60 -1.57 17.75 0.33
C THR A 60 -1.57 16.62 -0.70
N THR A 61 -0.40 16.35 -1.26
CA THR A 61 -0.22 15.25 -2.22
C THR A 61 0.24 14.01 -1.46
N ILE A 62 -0.48 12.90 -1.54
CA ILE A 62 0.06 11.60 -1.14
C ILE A 62 0.82 11.00 -2.32
N VAL A 63 2.04 10.55 -2.04
CA VAL A 63 2.85 9.77 -2.96
C VAL A 63 3.24 8.46 -2.30
N ALA A 64 3.04 7.33 -2.99
CA ALA A 64 3.33 6.02 -2.42
C ALA A 64 4.18 5.14 -3.34
N GLU A 65 5.02 4.33 -2.70
CA GLU A 65 5.80 3.27 -3.31
C GLU A 65 5.33 1.92 -2.76
N VAL A 66 4.90 1.02 -3.63
CA VAL A 66 4.49 -0.32 -3.25
C VAL A 66 5.70 -1.25 -3.38
N LYS A 67 5.92 -2.09 -2.37
CA LYS A 67 6.98 -3.09 -2.37
C LYS A 67 6.40 -4.45 -2.02
N ALA A 68 6.84 -5.46 -2.78
CA ALA A 68 6.33 -6.82 -2.64
C ALA A 68 6.54 -7.42 -1.25
N ASN A 69 7.55 -6.96 -0.50
CA ASN A 69 7.82 -7.35 0.87
C ASN A 69 8.39 -6.18 1.69
N GLY A 70 8.29 -6.28 3.01
CA GLY A 70 8.87 -5.33 3.96
C GLY A 70 10.35 -5.56 4.27
N GLN A 71 11.14 -6.17 3.37
CA GLN A 71 12.57 -6.36 3.64
C GLN A 71 13.27 -5.00 3.75
N PRO A 72 14.27 -4.85 4.65
CA PRO A 72 14.92 -3.56 4.88
C PRO A 72 15.56 -2.93 3.65
N ARG A 73 16.03 -3.73 2.69
CA ARG A 73 16.68 -3.20 1.47
C ARG A 73 15.67 -2.56 0.50
N PRO A 74 14.64 -3.27 -0.01
CA PRO A 74 13.60 -2.66 -0.85
C PRO A 74 12.89 -1.46 -0.20
N VAL A 75 12.63 -1.53 1.11
CA VAL A 75 11.99 -0.42 1.84
C VAL A 75 12.89 0.82 1.88
N ARG A 76 14.19 0.67 2.12
CA ARG A 76 15.13 1.80 2.11
C ARG A 76 15.25 2.45 0.73
N GLU A 77 15.26 1.65 -0.33
CA GLU A 77 15.27 2.14 -1.71
C GLU A 77 14.00 2.95 -2.01
N ALA A 78 12.83 2.47 -1.56
CA ALA A 78 11.56 3.20 -1.68
C ALA A 78 11.56 4.54 -0.93
N ILE A 79 12.05 4.55 0.32
CA ILE A 79 12.16 5.77 1.13
C ILE A 79 13.07 6.80 0.43
N ALA A 80 14.22 6.37 -0.08
CA ALA A 80 15.15 7.25 -0.77
C ALA A 80 14.52 7.89 -2.02
N LYS A 81 13.73 7.12 -2.77
CA LYS A 81 12.98 7.62 -3.94
C LYS A 81 11.92 8.64 -3.54
N LEU A 82 11.14 8.37 -2.49
CA LEU A 82 10.13 9.30 -1.98
C LEU A 82 10.75 10.61 -1.47
N GLN A 83 11.91 10.54 -0.81
CA GLN A 83 12.65 11.72 -0.38
C GLN A 83 13.09 12.59 -1.57
N GLN A 84 13.56 11.99 -2.66
CA GLN A 84 13.89 12.73 -3.88
C GLN A 84 12.66 13.43 -4.48
N TYR A 85 11.50 12.76 -4.47
CA TYR A 85 10.26 13.37 -4.97
C TYR A 85 9.82 14.56 -4.10
N GLN A 86 9.89 14.44 -2.78
CA GLN A 86 9.54 15.50 -1.83
C GLN A 86 10.45 16.73 -1.91
N GLN A 87 11.66 16.61 -2.47
CA GLN A 87 12.50 17.77 -2.78
C GLN A 87 11.89 18.65 -3.89
N THR A 88 11.06 18.07 -4.74
CA THR A 88 10.39 18.78 -5.85
C THR A 88 8.99 19.26 -5.46
N ASP A 89 8.30 18.54 -4.59
CA ASP A 89 7.00 18.93 -4.02
C ASP A 89 7.07 18.86 -2.48
N ALA A 90 7.32 20.00 -1.83
CA ALA A 90 7.47 20.11 -0.39
C ALA A 90 6.17 19.82 0.38
N ASN A 91 5.03 19.81 -0.29
CA ASN A 91 3.72 19.52 0.32
C ASN A 91 3.28 18.06 0.08
N ALA A 92 4.18 17.23 -0.47
CA ALA A 92 3.93 15.82 -0.66
C ALA A 92 4.25 14.99 0.60
N HIS A 93 3.37 14.05 0.93
CA HIS A 93 3.54 13.06 1.97
C HIS A 93 3.83 11.69 1.38
N GLY A 94 4.99 11.13 1.73
CA GLY A 94 5.49 9.86 1.22
C GLY A 94 5.04 8.67 2.06
N LEU A 95 4.54 7.63 1.40
CA LEU A 95 4.12 6.36 2.00
C LEU A 95 4.88 5.19 1.37
N VAL A 96 5.36 4.27 2.19
CA VAL A 96 5.82 2.96 1.71
C VAL A 96 4.78 1.93 2.09
N ILE A 97 4.20 1.27 1.08
CA ILE A 97 3.22 0.20 1.29
C ILE A 97 3.93 -1.11 1.01
N SER A 98 3.91 -2.02 1.97
CA SER A 98 4.52 -3.34 1.79
C SER A 98 3.75 -4.41 2.53
N SER A 99 3.84 -5.64 2.04
CA SER A 99 3.39 -6.79 2.82
C SER A 99 4.31 -6.93 4.04
N LEU A 100 3.71 -6.97 5.23
CA LEU A 100 4.45 -7.39 6.42
C LEU A 100 4.92 -8.82 6.17
N PRO A 101 6.20 -9.15 6.44
CA PRO A 101 6.60 -10.55 6.50
C PRO A 101 5.79 -11.21 7.61
N CYS A 102 4.77 -11.96 7.21
CA CYS A 102 4.02 -12.83 8.10
C CYS A 102 5.03 -13.83 8.67
N PRO A 103 5.27 -13.87 10.00
CA PRO A 103 6.14 -14.88 10.57
C PRO A 103 5.59 -16.26 10.19
N PRO A 104 6.44 -17.22 9.79
CA PRO A 104 5.97 -18.57 9.49
C PRO A 104 5.29 -19.14 10.74
N GLY A 105 3.96 -19.21 10.73
CA GLY A 105 3.15 -19.63 11.88
C GLY A 105 1.87 -18.83 12.10
N SER A 106 1.77 -17.59 11.61
CA SER A 106 0.50 -16.85 11.63
C SER A 106 -0.27 -17.09 10.33
N ALA A 107 -0.82 -18.30 10.18
CA ALA A 107 -1.94 -18.47 9.26
C ALA A 107 -3.01 -17.47 9.68
N ALA A 108 -3.42 -16.60 8.75
CA ALA A 108 -4.61 -15.79 8.91
C ALA A 108 -5.73 -16.75 9.36
N ARG A 109 -6.21 -16.59 10.59
CA ARG A 109 -7.47 -17.19 11.00
C ARG A 109 -8.51 -16.53 10.10
N THR A 110 -8.81 -17.17 8.98
CA THR A 110 -10.02 -16.88 8.22
C THR A 110 -11.16 -16.98 9.20
N ALA A 111 -11.80 -15.84 9.45
CA ALA A 111 -13.00 -15.74 10.26
C ALA A 111 -14.14 -16.45 9.51
N SER A 112 -14.12 -17.77 9.56
CA SER A 112 -15.15 -18.63 8.97
C SER A 112 -15.24 -19.95 9.72
N ASP A 113 -15.03 -19.97 11.04
CA ASP A 113 -15.41 -21.11 11.86
C ASP A 113 -15.87 -20.67 13.27
N THR A 114 -17.19 -20.70 13.41
CA THR A 114 -17.93 -21.07 14.61
C THR A 114 -17.86 -20.11 15.80
N TRP A 115 -18.74 -19.10 15.77
CA TRP A 115 -19.51 -18.76 16.96
C TRP A 115 -20.48 -19.93 17.25
N ILE A 116 -20.73 -20.16 18.54
CA ILE A 116 -21.54 -21.22 19.17
C ILE A 116 -20.69 -22.40 19.70
N SER A 117 -20.39 -22.34 20.99
CA SER A 117 -20.59 -23.52 21.84
C SER A 117 -21.55 -23.13 22.96
N PRO A 118 -22.66 -23.86 23.16
CA PRO A 118 -23.55 -23.62 24.26
C PRO A 118 -22.87 -24.05 25.56
N ALA A 119 -23.18 -23.33 26.64
CA ALA A 119 -22.87 -23.76 27.99
C ALA A 119 -23.43 -25.19 28.22
N THR A 120 -22.54 -26.15 28.43
CA THR A 120 -22.93 -27.45 29.00
C THR A 120 -22.92 -27.31 30.51
N ALA A 121 -24.14 -27.30 31.06
CA ALA A 121 -24.42 -27.58 32.45
C ALA A 121 -23.95 -29.01 32.80
N ILE A 122 -23.18 -29.14 33.89
CA ILE A 122 -23.42 -30.08 35.02
C ILE A 122 -22.83 -29.42 36.27
#